data_AF-A0A653X6T6-F1
#
_entry.id   AF-A0A653X6T6-F1
#
_cell.length_a   1.000
_cell.length_b   1.000
_cell.length_c   1.000
_cell.angle_alpha   90.00
_cell.angle_beta   90.00
_cell.angle_gamma   90.00
#
_symmetry.space_group_name_H-M   'P 1'
#
loop_
_entity.id
_entity.type
_entity.pdbx_description
1 polymer ?
#
loop_
_entity_poly.entity_id
_entity_poly.type
_entity_poly.pdbx_seq_one_letter_code
_entity_poly.pdbx_strand_id
1 'polypeptide(L)'
;MTVAFLVSAIREALRDAADAERAPAMQAYMKSTMPFRGVQVPRVRQITKAAARAHPLLTLGELETAVRTLWDEAAFREERYAASALLAASVGTGRLELVPLYDHLATTGAWWDHVDDLAHRIAELHDAHPIETAAIVRRWSTAPDFWLRRLAIISQLGRKDRLDPDLLAEVIEPNIDDREFFVRKAIGWALREYARVEPEWVRAFVADHPDLSGLSRREALKHL
;
A
#
# COMPACT_ATOMS: atom_id res chain seq x y z
N MET A 1 -20.07 14.05 -14.16
CA MET A 1 -21.23 13.13 -14.08
C MET A 1 -20.77 11.68 -13.94
N THR A 2 -19.81 11.23 -14.75
CA THR A 2 -19.20 9.88 -14.73
C THR A 2 -18.72 9.42 -13.34
N VAL A 3 -17.92 10.25 -12.65
CA VAL A 3 -17.36 9.92 -11.32
C VAL A 3 -18.45 9.70 -10.26
N ALA A 4 -19.47 10.56 -10.20
CA ALA A 4 -20.55 10.44 -9.22
C ALA A 4 -21.34 9.13 -9.41
N PHE A 5 -21.63 8.74 -10.67
CA PHE A 5 -22.27 7.46 -10.97
C PHE A 5 -21.39 6.27 -10.58
N LEU A 6 -20.09 6.31 -10.87
CA LEU A 6 -19.15 5.26 -10.45
C LEU A 6 -19.15 5.07 -8.93
N VAL A 7 -19.01 6.18 -8.18
CA VAL A 7 -18.99 6.15 -6.70
C VAL A 7 -20.31 5.61 -6.14
N SER A 8 -21.46 6.06 -6.67
CA SER A 8 -22.77 5.56 -6.24
C SER A 8 -22.91 4.06 -6.51
N ALA A 9 -22.56 3.62 -7.73
CA ALA A 9 -22.64 2.22 -8.12
C ALA A 9 -21.76 1.31 -7.23
N ILE A 10 -20.55 1.76 -6.85
CA ILE A 10 -19.69 1.04 -5.91
C ILE A 10 -20.35 0.96 -4.52
N ARG A 11 -20.83 2.08 -3.98
CA ARG A 11 -21.46 2.14 -2.65
C ARG A 11 -22.71 1.28 -2.56
N GLU A 12 -23.55 1.31 -3.60
CA GLU A 12 -24.75 0.49 -3.71
C GLU A 12 -24.39 -1.00 -3.77
N ALA A 13 -23.47 -1.40 -4.65
CA ALA A 13 -23.05 -2.79 -4.76
C ALA A 13 -22.36 -3.31 -3.48
N LEU A 14 -21.62 -2.47 -2.75
CA LEU A 14 -21.08 -2.82 -1.44
C LEU A 14 -22.16 -2.99 -0.37
N ARG A 15 -23.24 -2.20 -0.42
CA ARG A 15 -24.40 -2.33 0.47
C ARG A 15 -25.14 -3.63 0.18
N ASP A 16 -25.37 -3.95 -1.09
CA ASP A 16 -26.08 -5.16 -1.50
C ASP A 16 -25.29 -6.43 -1.18
N ALA A 17 -23.96 -6.34 -1.19
CA ALA A 17 -23.07 -7.45 -0.83
C ALA A 17 -22.78 -7.56 0.67
N ALA A 18 -23.40 -6.71 1.51
CA ALA A 18 -23.12 -6.67 2.94
C ALA A 18 -23.43 -7.99 3.65
N ASP A 19 -22.59 -8.32 4.63
CA ASP A 19 -22.71 -9.49 5.49
C ASP A 19 -22.59 -9.04 6.96
N ALA A 20 -23.75 -8.90 7.59
CA ALA A 20 -23.84 -8.42 8.97
C ALA A 20 -23.23 -9.38 9.99
N GLU A 21 -23.15 -10.69 9.70
CA GLU A 21 -22.54 -11.67 10.60
C GLU A 21 -21.02 -11.54 10.60
N ARG A 22 -20.43 -11.17 9.46
CA ARG A 22 -18.97 -11.04 9.32
C ARG A 22 -18.42 -9.69 9.74
N ALA A 23 -19.22 -8.63 9.60
CA ALA A 23 -18.79 -7.26 9.86
C ALA A 23 -18.11 -7.06 11.23
N PRO A 24 -18.64 -7.57 12.37
CA PRO A 24 -18.00 -7.37 13.68
C PRO A 24 -16.61 -7.98 13.79
N ALA A 25 -16.43 -9.20 13.26
CA ALA A 25 -15.15 -9.90 13.30
C ALA A 25 -14.08 -9.18 12.44
N MET A 26 -14.48 -8.68 11.27
CA MET A 26 -13.60 -7.90 10.39
C MET A 26 -13.19 -6.57 11.04
N GLN A 27 -14.14 -5.87 11.66
CA GLN A 27 -13.86 -4.62 12.36
C GLN A 27 -12.92 -4.82 13.54
N ALA A 28 -13.15 -5.86 14.36
CA ALA A 28 -12.30 -6.20 15.49
C ALA A 28 -10.87 -6.56 15.07
N TYR A 29 -10.70 -7.36 14.00
CA TYR A 29 -9.39 -7.73 13.47
C TYR A 29 -8.57 -6.50 13.05
N MET A 30 -9.22 -5.55 12.36
CA MET A 30 -8.57 -4.31 11.92
C MET A 30 -8.47 -3.24 13.00
N LYS A 31 -9.02 -3.49 14.21
CA LYS A 31 -9.14 -2.47 15.28
C LYS A 31 -9.73 -1.15 14.75
N SER A 32 -10.67 -1.26 13.82
CA SER A 32 -11.15 -0.12 13.04
C SER A 32 -12.20 0.69 13.80
N THR A 33 -12.02 2.00 13.82
CA THR A 33 -13.04 2.96 14.29
C THR A 33 -14.19 3.10 13.29
N MET A 34 -13.91 2.89 12.00
CA MET A 34 -14.91 2.88 10.93
C MET A 34 -15.66 1.55 10.91
N PRO A 35 -16.99 1.55 10.72
CA PRO A 35 -17.77 0.34 10.62
C PRO A 35 -17.42 -0.46 9.36
N PHE A 36 -17.68 -1.75 9.42
CA PHE A 36 -17.62 -2.65 8.28
C PHE A 36 -19.03 -3.03 7.81
N ARG A 37 -19.17 -3.30 6.52
CA ARG A 37 -20.31 -4.00 5.92
C ARG A 37 -20.14 -5.51 5.89
N GLY A 38 -18.94 -6.04 6.15
CA GLY A 38 -18.64 -7.48 6.11
C GLY A 38 -18.20 -7.98 4.72
N VAL A 39 -17.91 -7.06 3.79
CA VAL A 39 -17.53 -7.44 2.42
C VAL A 39 -16.02 -7.67 2.34
N GLN A 40 -15.62 -8.91 2.05
CA GLN A 40 -14.19 -9.24 1.96
C GLN A 40 -13.49 -8.52 0.80
N VAL A 41 -12.21 -8.19 0.98
CA VAL A 41 -11.38 -7.46 0.00
C VAL A 41 -11.44 -8.04 -1.43
N PRO A 42 -11.36 -9.37 -1.67
CA PRO A 42 -11.51 -9.90 -3.03
C PRO A 42 -12.86 -9.55 -3.68
N ARG A 43 -13.94 -9.56 -2.88
CA ARG A 43 -15.27 -9.19 -3.36
C ARG A 43 -15.38 -7.67 -3.58
N VAL A 44 -14.78 -6.86 -2.71
CA VAL A 44 -14.68 -5.40 -2.93
C VAL A 44 -13.99 -5.11 -4.26
N ARG A 45 -12.81 -5.70 -4.51
CA ARG A 45 -12.06 -5.54 -5.78
C ARG A 45 -12.88 -5.95 -7.00
N GLN A 46 -13.65 -7.04 -6.91
CA GLN A 46 -14.57 -7.46 -7.98
C GLN A 46 -15.67 -6.42 -8.24
N ILE A 47 -16.32 -5.93 -7.18
CA ILE A 47 -17.37 -4.90 -7.26
C ILE A 47 -16.81 -3.63 -7.91
N THR A 48 -15.68 -3.13 -7.40
CA THR A 48 -15.03 -1.92 -7.91
C THR A 48 -14.65 -2.06 -9.38
N LYS A 49 -14.07 -3.20 -9.78
CA LYS A 49 -13.72 -3.46 -11.18
C LYS A 49 -14.94 -3.54 -12.09
N ALA A 50 -16.04 -4.14 -11.63
CA ALA A 50 -17.27 -4.20 -12.40
C ALA A 50 -17.87 -2.80 -12.60
N ALA A 51 -17.94 -1.99 -11.54
CA ALA A 51 -18.43 -0.63 -11.61
C ALA A 51 -17.54 0.26 -12.52
N ALA A 52 -16.22 0.15 -12.40
CA ALA A 52 -15.27 0.87 -13.26
C ALA A 52 -15.31 0.45 -14.73
N ARG A 53 -15.80 -0.76 -15.05
CA ARG A 53 -16.06 -1.18 -16.43
C ARG A 53 -17.34 -0.57 -16.99
N ALA A 54 -18.40 -0.47 -16.17
CA ALA A 54 -19.66 0.16 -16.56
C ALA A 54 -19.55 1.69 -16.63
N HIS A 55 -18.71 2.28 -15.77
CA HIS A 55 -18.47 3.72 -15.66
C HIS A 55 -16.95 3.97 -15.70
N PRO A 56 -16.34 3.92 -16.90
CA PRO A 56 -14.89 4.06 -17.03
C PRO A 56 -14.40 5.44 -16.64
N LEU A 57 -13.27 5.45 -15.94
CA LEU A 57 -12.47 6.65 -15.67
C LEU A 57 -11.59 6.91 -16.90
N LEU A 58 -11.70 8.09 -17.50
CA LEU A 58 -11.03 8.44 -18.76
C LEU A 58 -9.84 9.35 -18.54
N THR A 59 -9.76 10.01 -17.39
CA THR A 59 -8.68 10.96 -17.06
C THR A 59 -8.11 10.70 -15.68
N LEU A 60 -6.89 11.22 -15.46
CA LEU A 60 -6.26 11.18 -14.15
C LEU A 60 -7.07 11.96 -13.09
N GLY A 61 -7.62 13.11 -13.48
CA GLY A 61 -8.45 13.93 -12.58
C GLY A 61 -9.74 13.22 -12.17
N GLU A 62 -10.37 12.46 -13.06
CA GLU A 62 -11.53 11.63 -12.71
C GLU A 62 -11.14 10.51 -11.74
N LEU A 63 -9.99 9.85 -11.95
CA LEU A 63 -9.48 8.83 -11.03
C LEU A 63 -9.21 9.42 -9.65
N GLU A 64 -8.47 10.52 -9.56
CA GLU A 64 -8.17 11.17 -8.29
C GLU A 64 -9.45 11.59 -7.57
N THR A 65 -10.41 12.20 -8.29
CA THR A 65 -11.70 12.59 -7.72
C THR A 65 -12.44 11.37 -7.15
N ALA A 66 -12.55 10.28 -7.91
CA ALA A 66 -13.25 9.07 -7.47
C ALA A 66 -12.60 8.44 -6.23
N VAL A 67 -11.27 8.36 -6.21
CA VAL A 67 -10.50 7.80 -5.09
C VAL A 67 -10.69 8.67 -3.84
N ARG A 68 -10.54 9.99 -3.96
CA ARG A 68 -10.75 10.91 -2.83
C ARG A 68 -12.16 10.84 -2.29
N THR A 69 -13.19 10.86 -3.16
CA THR A 69 -14.58 10.73 -2.72
C THR A 69 -14.84 9.42 -1.97
N LEU A 70 -14.35 8.28 -2.46
CA LEU A 70 -14.51 6.99 -1.76
C LEU A 70 -13.68 6.89 -0.48
N TRP A 71 -12.62 7.68 -0.33
CA TRP A 71 -11.71 7.61 0.80
C TRP A 71 -12.04 8.58 1.93
N ASP A 72 -12.20 9.85 1.58
CA ASP A 72 -12.39 10.97 2.51
C ASP A 72 -13.84 11.02 3.03
N GLU A 73 -14.80 10.62 2.19
CA GLU A 73 -16.21 10.55 2.55
C GLU A 73 -16.65 9.12 2.92
N ALA A 74 -15.70 8.21 3.16
CA ALA A 74 -15.99 6.82 3.48
C ALA A 74 -16.84 6.70 4.74
N ALA A 75 -18.04 6.12 4.61
CA ALA A 75 -18.86 5.76 5.77
C ALA A 75 -18.51 4.37 6.32
N PHE A 76 -17.99 3.49 5.45
CA PHE A 76 -17.61 2.11 5.77
C PHE A 76 -16.21 1.81 5.24
N ARG A 77 -15.46 0.96 5.94
CA ARG A 77 -14.06 0.69 5.61
C ARG A 77 -13.87 0.09 4.23
N GLU A 78 -14.85 -0.67 3.75
CA GLU A 78 -14.83 -1.23 2.41
C GLU A 78 -14.86 -0.19 1.28
N GLU A 79 -15.34 1.03 1.55
CA GLU A 79 -15.25 2.14 0.59
C GLU A 79 -13.79 2.58 0.39
N ARG A 80 -12.97 2.59 1.45
CA ARG A 80 -11.53 2.84 1.34
C ARG A 80 -10.81 1.74 0.58
N TYR A 81 -11.19 0.47 0.75
CA TYR A 81 -10.66 -0.62 -0.08
C TYR A 81 -11.05 -0.47 -1.56
N ALA A 82 -12.27 0.01 -1.83
CA ALA A 82 -12.69 0.30 -3.19
C ALA A 82 -11.88 1.46 -3.79
N ALA A 83 -11.59 2.51 -3.01
CA ALA A 83 -10.72 3.60 -3.43
C ALA A 83 -9.33 3.09 -3.82
N SER A 84 -8.68 2.27 -2.98
CA SER A 84 -7.39 1.66 -3.32
C SER A 84 -7.46 0.77 -4.57
N ALA A 85 -8.55 0.01 -4.74
CA ALA A 85 -8.76 -0.82 -5.92
C ALA A 85 -8.89 0.00 -7.22
N LEU A 86 -9.40 1.24 -7.17
CA LEU A 86 -9.45 2.13 -8.34
C LEU A 86 -8.06 2.58 -8.80
N LEU A 87 -7.06 2.63 -7.91
CA LEU A 87 -5.68 3.00 -8.26
C LEU A 87 -4.99 1.99 -9.19
N ALA A 88 -5.60 0.82 -9.41
CA ALA A 88 -5.17 -0.15 -10.42
C ALA A 88 -5.70 0.18 -11.84
N ALA A 89 -6.44 1.28 -12.02
CA ALA A 89 -6.89 1.72 -13.33
C ALA A 89 -5.72 2.17 -14.21
N SER A 90 -5.74 1.78 -15.49
CA SER A 90 -4.66 2.04 -16.45
C SER A 90 -4.33 3.53 -16.63
N VAL A 91 -5.31 4.41 -16.44
CA VAL A 91 -5.11 5.87 -16.53
C VAL A 91 -4.16 6.42 -15.44
N GLY A 92 -4.01 5.71 -14.32
CA GLY A 92 -3.17 6.10 -13.19
C GLY A 92 -1.89 5.29 -13.02
N THR A 93 -1.72 4.18 -13.73
CA THR A 93 -0.52 3.33 -13.64
C THR A 93 0.73 4.12 -13.99
N GLY A 94 1.71 4.13 -13.08
CA GLY A 94 3.01 4.79 -13.31
C GLY A 94 2.95 6.32 -13.33
N ARG A 95 1.88 6.98 -12.84
CA ARG A 95 1.74 8.44 -12.90
C ARG A 95 2.28 9.14 -11.65
N LEU A 96 3.39 9.85 -11.79
CA LEU A 96 4.00 10.64 -10.70
C LEU A 96 3.04 11.68 -10.12
N GLU A 97 2.09 12.17 -10.91
CA GLU A 97 1.10 13.15 -10.46
C GLU A 97 0.19 12.60 -9.35
N LEU A 98 0.11 11.27 -9.16
CA LEU A 98 -0.64 10.64 -8.07
C LEU A 98 0.16 10.49 -6.76
N VAL A 99 1.44 10.84 -6.73
CA VAL A 99 2.25 10.74 -5.50
C VAL A 99 1.64 11.51 -4.32
N PRO A 100 1.10 12.74 -4.48
CA PRO A 100 0.40 13.43 -3.40
C PRO A 100 -0.86 12.69 -2.91
N LEU A 101 -1.53 11.95 -3.81
CA LEU A 101 -2.65 11.10 -3.43
C LEU A 101 -2.15 9.90 -2.62
N TYR A 102 -1.08 9.23 -3.03
CA TYR A 102 -0.52 8.09 -2.27
C TYR A 102 -0.06 8.50 -0.87
N ASP A 103 0.58 9.66 -0.73
CA ASP A 103 0.97 10.24 0.57
C ASP A 103 -0.27 10.46 1.46
N HIS A 104 -1.30 11.10 0.93
CA HIS A 104 -2.58 11.32 1.61
C HIS A 104 -3.23 10.02 2.07
N LEU A 105 -3.30 9.00 1.21
CA LEU A 105 -3.90 7.71 1.55
C LEU A 105 -3.07 6.97 2.61
N ALA A 106 -1.74 7.00 2.54
CA ALA A 106 -0.88 6.38 3.53
C ALA A 106 -1.07 7.01 4.93
N THR A 107 -1.08 8.35 4.99
CA THR A 107 -1.12 9.11 6.25
C THR A 107 -2.52 9.19 6.86
N THR A 108 -3.58 9.25 6.06
CA THR A 108 -4.98 9.30 6.57
C THR A 108 -5.64 7.92 6.72
N GLY A 109 -5.09 6.90 6.05
CA GLY A 109 -5.44 5.50 6.25
C GLY A 109 -4.83 4.92 7.51
N ALA A 110 -3.56 5.27 7.76
CA ALA A 110 -2.78 4.98 8.96
C ALA A 110 -2.96 3.55 9.51
N TRP A 111 -3.04 2.56 8.62
CA TRP A 111 -3.11 1.15 8.95
C TRP A 111 -2.43 0.32 7.87
N TRP A 112 -1.90 -0.84 8.26
CA TRP A 112 -1.01 -1.63 7.42
C TRP A 112 -1.66 -2.10 6.12
N ASP A 113 -2.95 -2.45 6.13
CA ASP A 113 -3.66 -2.96 4.95
C ASP A 113 -3.78 -1.91 3.84
N HIS A 114 -4.03 -0.65 4.21
CA HIS A 114 -4.09 0.48 3.29
C HIS A 114 -2.71 0.84 2.73
N VAL A 115 -1.70 0.89 3.60
CA VAL A 115 -0.33 1.26 3.22
C VAL A 115 0.30 0.18 2.35
N ASP A 116 0.11 -1.09 2.71
CA ASP A 116 0.68 -2.22 1.98
C ASP A 116 0.07 -2.35 0.57
N ASP A 117 -1.22 -2.02 0.38
CA ASP A 117 -1.85 -2.02 -0.94
C ASP A 117 -1.24 -0.95 -1.88
N LEU A 118 -0.77 0.17 -1.33
CA LEU A 118 -0.10 1.24 -2.08
C LEU A 118 1.32 0.84 -2.56
N ALA A 119 1.98 -0.13 -1.92
CA ALA A 119 3.33 -0.56 -2.26
C ALA A 119 3.45 -0.93 -3.75
N HIS A 120 2.43 -1.61 -4.29
CA HIS A 120 2.39 -1.98 -5.71
C HIS A 120 2.30 -0.78 -6.65
N ARG A 121 1.68 0.34 -6.21
CA ARG A 121 1.63 1.58 -7.01
C ARG A 121 3.01 2.24 -7.03
N ILE A 122 3.73 2.21 -5.91
CA ILE A 122 5.11 2.73 -5.86
C ILE A 122 6.07 1.85 -6.66
N ALA A 123 5.88 0.53 -6.66
CA ALA A 123 6.65 -0.38 -7.53
C ALA A 123 6.45 -0.05 -9.02
N GLU A 124 5.23 0.28 -9.45
CA GLU A 124 4.96 0.75 -10.81
C GLU A 124 5.65 2.10 -11.11
N LEU A 125 5.73 3.00 -10.12
CA LEU A 125 6.49 4.25 -10.26
C LEU A 125 8.00 4.00 -10.37
N HIS A 126 8.57 3.04 -9.62
CA HIS A 126 9.97 2.66 -9.78
C HIS A 126 10.27 2.17 -11.20
N ASP A 127 9.34 1.44 -11.81
CA ASP A 127 9.51 0.93 -13.18
C ASP A 127 9.33 2.03 -14.24
N ALA A 128 8.47 3.02 -14.00
CA ALA A 128 8.21 4.12 -14.95
C ALA A 128 9.17 5.32 -14.79
N HIS A 129 9.59 5.61 -13.56
CA HIS A 129 10.29 6.82 -13.12
C HIS A 129 11.29 6.50 -11.99
N PRO A 130 12.34 5.71 -12.26
CA PRO A 130 13.24 5.20 -11.22
C PRO A 130 13.93 6.32 -10.42
N ILE A 131 14.40 7.37 -11.08
CA ILE A 131 15.16 8.46 -10.43
C ILE A 131 14.24 9.28 -9.52
N GLU A 132 13.09 9.70 -10.03
CA GLU A 132 12.12 10.50 -9.29
C GLU A 132 11.53 9.70 -8.11
N THR A 133 11.22 8.42 -8.34
CA THR A 133 10.65 7.55 -7.31
C THR A 133 11.66 7.26 -6.22
N ALA A 134 12.92 7.01 -6.55
CA ALA A 134 14.00 6.88 -5.57
C ALA A 134 14.12 8.13 -4.68
N ALA A 135 14.07 9.33 -5.27
CA ALA A 135 14.09 10.58 -4.51
C ALA A 135 12.87 10.73 -3.57
N ILE A 136 11.69 10.30 -4.00
CA ILE A 136 10.47 10.31 -3.19
C ILE A 136 10.59 9.35 -2.00
N VAL A 137 10.98 8.10 -2.23
CA VAL A 137 11.03 7.10 -1.15
C VAL A 137 12.16 7.37 -0.16
N ARG A 138 13.29 7.96 -0.59
CA ARG A 138 14.33 8.48 0.33
C ARG A 138 13.80 9.57 1.24
N ARG A 139 12.97 10.50 0.72
CA ARG A 139 12.34 11.52 1.55
C ARG A 139 11.33 10.91 2.52
N TRP A 140 10.55 9.94 2.07
CA TRP A 140 9.58 9.24 2.92
C TRP A 140 10.24 8.38 3.98
N SER A 141 11.42 7.79 3.74
CA SER A 141 12.12 6.94 4.72
C SER A 141 12.58 7.70 5.96
N THR A 142 12.67 9.03 5.90
CA THR A 142 12.99 9.90 7.04
C THR A 142 11.81 10.79 7.48
N ALA A 143 10.60 10.55 6.97
CA ALA A 143 9.44 11.36 7.32
C ALA A 143 9.03 11.14 8.79
N PRO A 144 8.42 12.14 9.47
CA PRO A 144 7.92 11.97 10.84
C PRO A 144 6.85 10.87 10.95
N ASP A 145 6.02 10.73 9.91
CA ASP A 145 4.98 9.70 9.82
C ASP A 145 5.59 8.33 9.49
N PHE A 146 5.36 7.35 10.36
CA PHE A 146 5.96 6.02 10.21
C PHE A 146 5.28 5.17 9.12
N TRP A 147 4.07 5.52 8.68
CA TRP A 147 3.41 4.85 7.55
C TRP A 147 4.07 5.22 6.24
N LEU A 148 4.53 6.47 6.08
CA LEU A 148 5.38 6.85 4.95
C LEU A 148 6.73 6.13 4.98
N ARG A 149 7.36 6.02 6.16
CA ARG A 149 8.61 5.24 6.31
C ARG A 149 8.38 3.77 5.95
N ARG A 150 7.30 3.15 6.44
CA ARG A 150 6.89 1.80 6.06
C ARG A 150 6.72 1.68 4.56
N LEU A 151 5.98 2.59 3.92
CA LEU A 151 5.73 2.58 2.48
C LEU A 151 7.02 2.68 1.68
N ALA A 152 7.97 3.52 2.10
CA ALA A 152 9.30 3.61 1.49
C ALA A 152 10.04 2.26 1.52
N ILE A 153 10.07 1.61 2.69
CA ILE A 153 10.76 0.32 2.88
C ILE A 153 10.14 -0.79 2.02
N ILE A 154 8.81 -0.83 1.88
CA ILE A 154 8.13 -1.85 1.07
C ILE A 154 7.89 -1.42 -0.38
N SER A 155 8.41 -0.26 -0.80
CA SER A 155 8.11 0.32 -2.11
C SER A 155 8.54 -0.54 -3.31
N GLN A 156 9.49 -1.44 -3.09
CA GLN A 156 10.05 -2.31 -4.13
C GLN A 156 9.49 -3.74 -4.11
N LEU A 157 8.50 -4.04 -3.26
CA LEU A 157 7.89 -5.37 -3.21
C LEU A 157 7.30 -5.76 -4.58
N GLY A 158 7.49 -7.00 -4.97
CA GLY A 158 7.05 -7.59 -6.23
C GLY A 158 7.98 -7.31 -7.41
N ARG A 159 9.01 -6.47 -7.27
CA ARG A 159 9.95 -6.13 -8.36
C ARG A 159 10.98 -7.21 -8.66
N LYS A 160 11.16 -8.19 -7.77
CA LYS A 160 12.06 -9.35 -7.94
C LYS A 160 13.49 -8.92 -8.33
N ASP A 161 13.99 -9.40 -9.47
CA ASP A 161 15.29 -9.09 -10.08
C ASP A 161 15.43 -7.63 -10.52
N ARG A 162 14.33 -6.87 -10.59
CA ARG A 162 14.36 -5.43 -10.87
C ARG A 162 14.57 -4.57 -9.62
N LEU A 163 14.50 -5.15 -8.42
CA LEU A 163 14.71 -4.44 -7.16
C LEU A 163 16.10 -3.78 -7.16
N ASP A 164 16.16 -2.53 -6.73
CA ASP A 164 17.40 -1.79 -6.51
C ASP A 164 17.89 -2.04 -5.07
N PRO A 165 18.94 -2.85 -4.86
CA PRO A 165 19.44 -3.18 -3.53
C PRO A 165 20.04 -1.98 -2.79
N ASP A 166 20.64 -1.03 -3.52
CA ASP A 166 21.23 0.16 -2.92
C ASP A 166 20.13 1.06 -2.36
N LEU A 167 19.08 1.29 -3.16
CA LEU A 167 17.90 2.02 -2.67
C LEU A 167 17.21 1.31 -1.51
N LEU A 168 17.15 -0.02 -1.52
CA LEU A 168 16.59 -0.80 -0.41
C LEU A 168 17.38 -0.57 0.89
N ALA A 169 18.71 -0.60 0.83
CA ALA A 169 19.58 -0.28 1.96
C ALA A 169 19.34 1.16 2.46
N GLU A 170 19.39 2.14 1.55
CA GLU A 170 19.22 3.56 1.87
C GLU A 170 17.88 3.89 2.57
N VAL A 171 16.78 3.19 2.25
CA VAL A 171 15.49 3.40 2.92
C VAL A 171 15.35 2.62 4.24
N ILE A 172 16.11 1.54 4.42
CA ILE A 172 16.13 0.75 5.66
C ILE A 172 17.01 1.40 6.72
N GLU A 173 18.21 1.86 6.35
CA GLU A 173 19.24 2.33 7.29
C GLU A 173 18.74 3.41 8.27
N PRO A 174 18.01 4.46 7.84
CA PRO A 174 17.47 5.47 8.77
C PRO A 174 16.45 4.93 9.78
N ASN A 175 15.94 3.72 9.55
CA ASN A 175 14.84 3.09 10.30
C ASN A 175 15.29 1.91 11.17
N ILE A 176 16.59 1.59 11.20
CA ILE A 176 17.13 0.43 11.94
C ILE A 176 16.81 0.55 13.45
N ASP A 177 16.99 1.74 14.01
CA ASP A 177 16.76 2.02 15.43
C ASP A 177 15.29 2.23 15.80
N ASP A 178 14.39 2.31 14.80
CA ASP A 178 12.97 2.56 15.03
C ASP A 178 12.38 1.44 15.90
N ARG A 179 11.60 1.84 16.91
CA ARG A 179 10.92 0.92 17.84
C ARG A 179 9.53 0.53 17.37
N GLU A 180 9.00 1.19 16.36
CA GLU A 180 7.69 0.92 15.79
C GLU A 180 7.63 -0.50 15.20
N PHE A 181 6.64 -1.26 15.65
CA PHE A 181 6.44 -2.64 15.23
C PHE A 181 6.23 -2.74 13.71
N PHE A 182 5.43 -1.84 13.13
CA PHE A 182 5.13 -1.88 11.71
C PHE A 182 6.34 -1.54 10.83
N VAL A 183 7.24 -0.67 11.29
CA VAL A 183 8.49 -0.36 10.58
C VAL A 183 9.42 -1.57 10.63
N ARG A 184 9.62 -2.17 11.79
CA ARG A 184 10.45 -3.39 11.93
C ARG A 184 9.94 -4.56 11.08
N LYS A 185 8.62 -4.77 11.04
CA LYS A 185 7.99 -5.77 10.17
C LYS A 185 8.19 -5.46 8.69
N ALA A 186 8.19 -4.18 8.29
CA ALA A 186 8.44 -3.76 6.91
C ALA A 186 9.86 -4.12 6.48
N ILE A 187 10.87 -3.79 7.29
CA ILE A 187 12.29 -4.10 7.04
C ILE A 187 12.46 -5.60 6.83
N GLY A 188 12.00 -6.39 7.79
CA GLY A 188 12.12 -7.85 7.72
C GLY A 188 11.38 -8.46 6.52
N TRP A 189 10.24 -7.90 6.13
CA TRP A 189 9.49 -8.38 4.96
C TRP A 189 10.20 -8.02 3.65
N ALA A 190 10.65 -6.79 3.46
CA ALA A 190 11.36 -6.37 2.26
C ALA A 190 12.63 -7.22 2.03
N LEU A 191 13.43 -7.41 3.08
CA LEU A 191 14.61 -8.28 3.03
C LEU A 191 14.26 -9.74 2.75
N ARG A 192 13.23 -10.30 3.42
CA ARG A 192 12.80 -11.69 3.18
C ARG A 192 12.34 -11.91 1.74
N GLU A 193 11.66 -10.92 1.16
CA GLU A 193 11.21 -11.03 -0.22
C GLU A 193 12.39 -11.00 -1.18
N TYR A 194 13.34 -10.08 -0.97
CA TYR A 194 14.54 -10.00 -1.79
C TYR A 194 15.46 -11.22 -1.65
N ALA A 195 15.46 -11.87 -0.48
CA ALA A 195 16.19 -13.11 -0.23
C ALA A 195 15.78 -14.28 -1.17
N ARG A 196 14.61 -14.20 -1.82
CA ARG A 196 14.18 -15.16 -2.84
C ARG A 196 14.90 -14.99 -4.17
N VAL A 197 15.55 -13.85 -4.37
CA VAL A 197 16.29 -13.46 -5.57
C VAL A 197 17.78 -13.46 -5.28
N GLU A 198 18.21 -12.68 -4.28
CA GLU A 198 19.62 -12.50 -3.88
C GLU A 198 19.81 -12.87 -2.40
N PRO A 199 19.83 -14.18 -2.05
CA PRO A 199 19.93 -14.64 -0.66
C PRO A 199 21.21 -14.21 0.03
N GLU A 200 22.35 -14.25 -0.68
CA GLU A 200 23.65 -13.91 -0.12
C GLU A 200 23.80 -12.41 0.16
N TRP A 201 23.20 -11.56 -0.69
CA TRP A 201 23.12 -10.13 -0.42
C TRP A 201 22.37 -9.86 0.89
N VAL A 202 21.24 -10.55 1.12
CA VAL A 202 20.46 -10.38 2.35
C VAL A 202 21.22 -10.90 3.58
N ARG A 203 21.96 -12.01 3.47
CA ARG A 203 22.83 -12.48 4.57
C ARG A 203 23.89 -11.44 4.91
N ALA A 204 24.57 -10.89 3.90
CA ALA A 204 25.60 -9.87 4.08
C ALA A 204 25.00 -8.60 4.73
N PHE A 205 23.91 -8.06 4.16
CA PHE A 205 23.22 -6.89 4.72
C PHE A 205 22.84 -7.10 6.19
N VAL A 206 22.28 -8.26 6.54
CA VAL A 206 21.88 -8.56 7.93
C VAL A 206 23.07 -8.79 8.87
N ALA A 207 24.21 -9.26 8.37
CA ALA A 207 25.45 -9.41 9.13
C ALA A 207 26.12 -8.06 9.40
N ASP A 208 26.13 -7.18 8.39
CA ASP A 208 26.75 -5.84 8.45
C ASP A 208 25.94 -4.85 9.31
N HIS A 209 24.68 -5.16 9.58
CA HIS A 209 23.80 -4.36 10.44
C HIS A 209 23.44 -5.12 11.73
N PRO A 210 24.36 -5.23 12.71
CA PRO A 210 24.10 -5.91 13.98
C PRO A 210 22.93 -5.28 14.76
N ASP A 211 22.72 -3.98 14.58
CA ASP A 211 21.69 -3.18 15.26
C ASP A 211 20.26 -3.42 14.75
N LEU A 212 20.09 -4.17 13.66
CA LEU A 212 18.76 -4.60 13.22
C LEU A 212 17.99 -5.27 14.35
N SER A 213 16.74 -4.81 14.55
CA SER A 213 15.87 -5.41 15.55
C SER A 213 15.80 -6.93 15.41
N GLY A 214 15.76 -7.65 16.54
CA GLY A 214 15.64 -9.11 16.51
C GLY A 214 14.41 -9.60 15.74
N LEU A 215 13.35 -8.79 15.66
CA LEU A 215 12.19 -9.05 14.81
C LEU A 215 12.54 -8.97 13.32
N SER A 216 13.12 -7.85 12.88
CA SER A 216 13.54 -7.63 11.48
C SER A 216 14.48 -8.75 11.02
N ARG A 217 15.49 -9.09 11.84
CA ARG A 217 16.46 -10.16 11.56
C ARG A 217 15.79 -11.52 11.37
N ARG A 218 14.93 -11.93 12.31
CA ARG A 218 14.22 -13.22 12.22
C ARG A 218 13.28 -13.27 11.01
N GLU A 219 12.62 -12.17 10.69
CA GLU A 219 11.74 -12.09 9.52
C GLU A 219 12.53 -12.19 8.22
N ALA A 220 13.64 -11.45 8.09
CA ALA A 220 14.52 -11.43 6.91
C ALA A 220 15.11 -12.81 6.60
N LEU A 221 15.61 -13.51 7.62
CA LEU A 221 16.32 -14.79 7.47
C LEU A 221 15.41 -16.02 7.50
N LYS A 222 14.08 -15.86 7.53
CA LYS A 222 13.12 -16.95 7.76
C LYS A 222 13.25 -18.15 6.79
N HIS A 223 13.77 -17.91 5.59
CA HIS A 223 13.88 -18.91 4.52
C HIS A 223 15.32 -19.11 4.03
N LEU A 224 16.31 -18.59 4.77
CA LEU A 224 17.73 -18.69 4.49
C LEU A 224 18.43 -19.64 5.47
#